data_AF-A0A945ZUR6-F1
#
_entry.id   AF-A0A945ZUR6-F1
#
_cell.length_a   1.000
_cell.length_b   1.000
_cell.length_c   1.000
_cell.angle_alpha   90.00
_cell.angle_beta   90.00
_cell.angle_gamma   90.00
#
_symmetry.space_group_name_H-M   'P 1'
#
loop_
_entity.id
_entity.type
_entity.pdbx_description
1 polymer ?
#
loop_
_entity_poly.entity_id
_entity_poly.type
_entity_poly.pdbx_seq_one_letter_code
_entity_poly.pdbx_strand_id
1 'polypeptide(L)' 'SLFNEKHIQKIIKNSQANIVTVSPDYFIIEKTGWREETEKLYDSLEPYGLLQFVRSGRISVSKEAMNISDILELNTDK' A
#
# COMPACT_ATOMS: atom_id res chain seq x y z
N SER A 1 -19.76 8.87 -12.55
CA SER A 1 -18.95 7.91 -11.76
C SER A 1 -17.62 8.57 -11.47
N LEU A 2 -17.17 8.47 -10.22
CA LEU A 2 -15.90 8.99 -9.71
C LEU A 2 -14.69 8.48 -10.55
N PHE A 3 -14.87 7.38 -11.29
CA PHE A 3 -13.88 6.80 -12.20
C PHE A 3 -13.60 7.68 -13.42
N ASN A 4 -14.60 8.42 -13.91
CA ASN A 4 -14.46 9.24 -15.11
C ASN A 4 -13.73 10.57 -14.85
N GLU A 5 -13.40 10.85 -13.58
CA GLU A 5 -12.61 12.01 -13.23
C GLU A 5 -11.13 11.79 -13.55
N LYS A 6 -10.70 12.32 -14.70
CA LYS A 6 -9.30 12.28 -15.16
C LYS A 6 -8.31 12.80 -14.11
N HIS A 7 -8.76 13.68 -13.22
CA HIS A 7 -7.93 14.23 -12.15
C HIS A 7 -7.54 13.15 -11.12
N ILE A 8 -8.50 12.37 -10.64
CA ILE A 8 -8.27 11.31 -9.65
C ILE A 8 -7.33 10.25 -10.22
N GLN A 9 -7.56 9.81 -11.46
CA GLN A 9 -6.67 8.86 -12.13
C GLN A 9 -5.23 9.39 -12.24
N LYS A 10 -5.06 10.69 -12.46
CA LYS A 10 -3.74 11.33 -12.53
C LYS A 10 -3.04 11.38 -11.17
N ILE A 11 -3.78 11.68 -10.10
CA ILE A 11 -3.25 11.62 -8.72
C ILE A 11 -2.71 10.22 -8.44
N ILE A 12 -3.54 9.19 -8.66
CA ILE A 12 -3.18 7.79 -8.38
C ILE A 12 -1.96 7.38 -9.20
N LYS A 13 -1.95 7.68 -10.50
CA LYS A 13 -0.83 7.36 -11.40
C LYS A 13 0.47 8.05 -10.96
N ASN A 14 0.40 9.32 -10.58
CA ASN A 14 1.58 10.07 -10.12
C ASN A 14 2.08 9.59 -8.75
N SER A 15 1.19 9.05 -7.93
CA SER A 15 1.52 8.54 -6.59
C SER A 15 2.18 7.17 -6.59
N GLN A 16 2.36 6.52 -7.75
CA GLN A 16 2.89 5.14 -7.84
C GLN A 16 2.08 4.17 -6.96
N ALA A 17 0.77 4.40 -6.88
CA ALA A 17 -0.18 3.54 -6.19
C ALA A 17 -0.87 2.60 -7.19
N ASN A 18 -1.28 1.44 -6.70
CA ASN A 18 -1.99 0.43 -7.48
C ASN A 18 -3.50 0.53 -7.21
N ILE A 19 -4.30 0.41 -8.26
CA ILE A 19 -5.76 0.28 -8.12
C ILE A 19 -6.07 -1.21 -8.01
N VAL A 20 -6.55 -1.62 -6.84
CA VAL A 20 -6.90 -3.03 -6.54
C VAL A 20 -8.32 -3.34 -7.01
N THR A 21 -9.24 -2.38 -6.91
CA THR A 21 -10.65 -2.59 -7.27
C THR A 21 -11.25 -1.33 -7.85
N VAL A 22 -12.08 -1.54 -8.88
CA VAL A 22 -12.87 -0.51 -9.56
C VAL A 22 -14.34 -0.90 -9.53
N SER A 23 -15.14 -0.10 -8.84
CA SER A 23 -16.60 -0.21 -8.78
C SER A 23 -17.24 1.11 -9.25
N PRO A 24 -18.48 1.12 -9.75
CA PRO A 24 -19.18 2.36 -10.11
C PRO A 24 -19.21 3.39 -8.97
N ASP A 25 -19.25 2.89 -7.72
CA ASP A 25 -19.46 3.67 -6.50
C ASP A 25 -18.18 3.95 -5.70
N TYR A 26 -17.12 3.13 -5.85
CA TYR A 26 -15.89 3.26 -5.07
C TYR A 26 -14.66 2.66 -5.75
N PHE A 27 -13.48 3.01 -5.24
CA PHE A 27 -12.20 2.41 -5.63
C PHE A 27 -11.44 1.94 -4.40
N ILE A 28 -10.61 0.92 -4.59
CA ILE A 28 -9.63 0.50 -3.59
C ILE A 28 -8.24 0.74 -4.17
N ILE A 29 -7.41 1.45 -3.40
CA ILE A 29 -6.07 1.87 -3.79
C ILE A 29 -5.08 1.32 -2.76
N GLU A 30 -3.99 0.76 -3.24
CA GLU A 30 -2.87 0.28 -2.45
C GLU A 30 -1.63 1.14 -2.74
N LYS A 31 -0.96 1.63 -1.70
CA LYS A 31 0.34 2.30 -1.83
C LYS A 31 1.32 1.72 -0.82
N THR A 32 2.45 1.25 -1.36
CA THR A 32 3.62 0.86 -0.58
C THR A 32 4.67 1.96 -0.67
N GLY A 33 5.24 2.37 0.45
CA GLY A 33 6.29 3.38 0.48
C GLY A 33 6.55 3.91 1.88
N TRP A 34 7.32 4.98 1.94
CA TRP A 34 7.58 5.72 3.17
C TRP A 34 6.30 6.37 3.69
N ARG A 35 6.29 6.64 4.99
CA ARG A 35 5.16 7.27 5.67
C ARG A 35 4.69 8.53 4.93
N GLU A 36 5.63 9.42 4.61
CA GLU A 36 5.38 10.69 3.93
C GLU A 36 4.69 10.51 2.57
N GLU A 37 5.05 9.46 1.82
CA GLU A 37 4.43 9.17 0.53
C GLU A 37 2.99 8.68 0.69
N THR A 38 2.75 7.80 1.67
CA THR A 38 1.39 7.30 1.95
C THR A 38 0.48 8.41 2.47
N GLU A 39 1.02 9.33 3.29
CA GLU A 39 0.27 10.47 3.83
C GLU A 39 -0.03 11.50 2.74
N LYS A 40 0.94 11.79 1.87
CA LYS A 40 0.70 12.66 0.71
C LYS A 40 -0.42 12.14 -0.19
N LEU A 41 -0.52 10.82 -0.38
CA LEU A 41 -1.62 10.22 -1.14
C LEU A 41 -2.95 10.36 -0.40
N TYR A 42 -2.97 10.11 0.91
CA TYR A 42 -4.14 10.33 1.77
C TYR A 42 -4.64 11.78 1.64
N ASP A 43 -3.76 12.77 1.86
CA ASP A 43 -4.11 14.20 1.82
C ASP A 43 -4.62 14.62 0.43
N SER A 44 -4.07 14.02 -0.63
CA SER A 44 -4.51 14.29 -2.01
C SER A 44 -5.90 13.71 -2.30
N LEU A 45 -6.30 12.65 -1.60
CA LEU A 45 -7.57 11.95 -1.81
C LEU A 45 -8.66 12.35 -0.81
N GLU A 46 -8.30 12.90 0.34
CA GLU A 46 -9.22 13.36 1.39
C GLU A 46 -10.35 14.26 0.87
N PRO A 47 -10.11 15.25 -0.03
CA PRO A 47 -11.17 16.11 -0.56
C PRO A 47 -12.24 15.39 -1.38
N TYR A 48 -11.94 14.18 -1.88
CA TYR A 48 -12.85 13.39 -2.72
C TYR A 48 -13.75 12.45 -1.90
N GLY A 49 -13.59 12.42 -0.57
CA GLY A 49 -14.37 11.57 0.32
C GLY A 49 -13.74 10.18 0.48
N LEU A 50 -12.92 10.02 1.52
CA LEU A 50 -12.36 8.73 1.92
C LEU A 50 -13.39 7.93 2.72
N LEU A 51 -13.79 6.77 2.20
CA LEU A 51 -14.69 5.86 2.92
C LEU A 51 -13.98 5.13 4.06
N GLN A 52 -12.74 4.69 3.80
CA GLN A 52 -11.92 3.96 4.75
C GLN A 52 -10.45 4.18 4.45
N PHE A 53 -9.64 4.29 5.50
CA PHE A 53 -8.18 4.32 5.40
C PHE A 53 -7.59 3.33 6.40
N VAL A 54 -6.73 2.44 5.91
CA VAL A 54 -5.98 1.48 6.72
C VAL A 54 -4.52 1.52 6.31
N ARG A 55 -3.62 1.45 7.28
CA ARG A 55 -2.17 1.43 7.05
C ARG A 55 -1.51 0.48 8.04
N SER A 56 -0.55 -0.29 7.56
CA SER A 56 0.34 -1.03 8.44
C SER A 56 1.23 -0.09 9.27
N GLY A 57 1.86 -0.64 10.31
CA GLY A 57 2.99 0.01 10.96
C GLY A 57 4.22 0.06 10.04
N ARG A 58 5.29 0.70 10.50
CA ARG A 58 6.58 0.61 9.82
C ARG A 58 7.06 -0.85 9.85
N ILE A 59 7.32 -1.41 8.67
CA ILE A 59 7.94 -2.72 8.52
C ILE A 59 9.39 -2.48 8.11
N SER A 60 10.32 -3.11 8.81
CA SER A 60 11.75 -3.03 8.50
C SER A 60 12.33 -4.42 8.56
N VAL A 61 13.05 -4.79 7.50
CA VAL A 61 13.67 -6.11 7.35
C VAL A 61 15.17 -5.87 7.16
N SER A 62 16.00 -6.65 7.86
CA SER A 62 17.44 -6.62 7.62
C SER A 62 17.71 -7.03 6.17
N LYS A 63 18.71 -6.39 5.54
CA LYS A 63 19.20 -6.82 4.22
C LYS A 63 20.10 -8.04 4.30
N GLU A 64 20.60 -8.35 5.50
CA GLU A 64 21.43 -9.53 5.72
C GLU A 64 20.56 -10.78 5.59
N ALA A 65 21.08 -11.76 4.85
CA ALA A 65 20.43 -13.05 4.73
C ALA A 65 20.42 -13.71 6.12
N MET A 66 19.22 -13.99 6.61
CA MET A 66 19.04 -14.88 7.76
C MET A 66 18.90 -16.30 7.20
N ASN A 67 19.80 -17.20 7.59
CA ASN A 67 19.73 -18.60 7.18
C ASN A 67 18.67 -19.34 8.01
N ILE A 68 17.40 -18.99 7.79
CA ILE A 68 16.27 -19.57 8.52
C ILE A 68 16.19 -21.07 8.24
N SER A 69 16.52 -21.52 7.03
CA SER A 69 16.59 -22.95 6.68
C SER A 69 17.53 -23.72 7.60
N ASP A 70 18.76 -23.25 7.79
CA ASP A 70 19.75 -23.87 8.68
C ASP A 70 19.24 -23.94 10.13
N ILE A 71 18.56 -22.89 10.58
CA ILE A 71 17.97 -22.82 11.94
C ILE A 71 16.82 -23.83 12.08
N LEU A 72 15.98 -23.99 11.06
CA LEU A 72 14.83 -24.90 11.11
C LEU A 72 15.27 -26.36 11.05
N GLU A 73 16.28 -26.71 10.26
CA GLU A 73 16.85 -28.07 10.21
C GLU A 73 17.46 -28.48 11.56
N LEU A 74 18.15 -27.57 12.26
CA LEU A 74 18.69 -27.79 13.60
C LEU A 74 17.62 -28.10 14.66
N ASN A 75 16.36 -27.70 14.44
CA ASN A 75 15.26 -27.94 15.38
C ASN A 75 14.44 -29.19 15.07
N THR A 76 14.60 -29.78 13.88
CA THR A 76 13.96 -31.06 13.52
C THR A 76 14.71 -32.30 14.03
N ASP A 77 15.98 -32.13 14.45
CA ASP A 77 16.82 -33.21 15.00
C ASP A 77 16.73 -33.34 16.55
N LYS A 78 15.73 -32.71 17.18
CA LYS A 78 15.40 -32.85 18.61
C LYS A 78 13.99 -33.38 18.80
#